data_AF-A0A6J5TXI1-F1
#
_entry.id   AF-A0A6J5TXI1-F1
#
_cell.length_a   1.000
_cell.length_b   1.000
_cell.length_c   1.000
_cell.angle_alpha   90.00
_cell.angle_beta   90.00
_cell.angle_gamma   90.00
#
_symmetry.space_group_name_H-M   'P 1'
#
loop_
_entity.id
_entity.type
_entity.pdbx_description
1 polymer ?
#
loop_
_entity_poly.entity_id
_entity_poly.type
_entity_poly.pdbx_seq_one_letter_code
_entity_poly.pdbx_strand_id
1 'polypeptide(L)' 'MVSNMSVLSWNVWGLGNRRMFRVLRNLLQNKTPDIVFLTETRMTVVQMGGLVQRLGVVGVLCVPHEPFSGGLCILWKPGL' A
#
# COMPACT_ATOMS: atom_id res chain seq x y z
N MET A 1 -6.36 -1.41 28.58
CA MET A 1 -5.18 -1.34 27.69
C MET A 1 -5.58 -0.53 26.48
N VAL A 2 -4.95 0.62 26.25
CA VAL A 2 -5.12 1.33 24.97
C VAL A 2 -4.19 0.65 23.98
N SER A 3 -4.74 -0.06 23.00
CA SER A 3 -3.96 -0.54 21.86
C SER A 3 -3.57 0.67 21.01
N ASN A 4 -2.27 0.95 20.91
CA ASN A 4 -1.78 2.08 20.13
C ASN A 4 -1.87 1.75 18.64
N MET A 5 -2.59 2.58 17.88
CA MET A 5 -2.74 2.47 16.43
C MET A 5 -1.46 2.96 15.74
N SER A 6 -0.94 2.19 14.79
CA SER A 6 0.30 2.49 14.07
C SER A 6 0.04 2.76 12.59
N VAL A 7 0.57 3.89 12.08
CA VAL A 7 0.37 4.32 10.70
C VAL A 7 1.72 4.45 10.00
N LEU A 8 1.86 3.82 8.83
CA LEU A 8 2.98 3.98 7.92
C LEU A 8 2.56 4.84 6.74
N SER A 9 3.26 5.94 6.46
CA SER A 9 3.09 6.72 5.24
C SER A 9 4.38 6.69 4.42
N TRP A 10 4.29 6.28 3.16
CA TRP A 10 5.45 6.09 2.29
C TRP A 10 5.18 6.57 0.86
N ASN A 11 5.94 7.57 0.43
CA ASN A 11 6.06 7.95 -0.97
C ASN A 11 6.99 6.96 -1.70
N VAL A 12 6.42 6.12 -2.58
CA VAL A 12 7.10 4.99 -3.20
C VAL A 12 7.71 5.30 -4.57
N TRP A 13 7.33 6.42 -5.21
CA TRP A 13 7.76 6.82 -6.56
C TRP A 13 7.72 5.69 -7.61
N GLY A 14 6.75 4.78 -7.51
CA GLY A 14 6.56 3.66 -8.41
C GLY A 14 6.64 2.29 -7.73
N LEU A 15 5.53 1.56 -7.76
CA LEU A 15 5.44 0.16 -7.26
C LEU A 15 5.53 -0.89 -8.36
N GLY A 16 5.76 -0.50 -9.62
CA GLY A 16 5.86 -1.41 -10.76
C GLY A 16 7.11 -2.32 -10.74
N ASN A 17 8.12 -2.00 -9.92
CA ASN A 17 9.34 -2.80 -9.82
C ASN A 17 9.21 -3.89 -8.73
N ARG A 18 9.56 -5.14 -9.08
CA ARG A 18 9.62 -6.29 -8.16
C ARG A 18 10.43 -5.99 -6.88
N ARG A 19 11.49 -5.18 -6.98
CA ARG A 19 12.32 -4.79 -5.83
C ARG A 19 11.53 -3.95 -4.83
N MET A 20 10.77 -2.96 -5.29
CA MET A 20 9.93 -2.11 -4.44
C MET A 20 8.81 -2.90 -3.80
N PHE A 21 8.17 -3.80 -4.55
CA PHE A 21 7.16 -4.70 -4.00
C PHE A 21 7.73 -5.57 -2.86
N ARG A 22 8.95 -6.09 -3.01
CA ARG A 22 9.61 -6.87 -1.95
C ARG A 22 9.91 -6.04 -0.71
N VAL A 23 10.33 -4.78 -0.88
CA VAL A 23 10.56 -3.85 0.25
C VAL A 23 9.23 -3.59 0.98
N LEU A 24 8.16 -3.30 0.24
CA LEU A 24 6.82 -3.12 0.81
C LEU A 24 6.40 -4.37 1.59
N ARG A 25 6.51 -5.56 1.00
CA ARG A 25 6.17 -6.82 1.67
C ARG A 25 6.95 -7.02 2.96
N ASN A 26 8.26 -6.79 2.94
CA ASN A 26 9.11 -6.91 4.14
C ASN A 26 8.72 -5.88 5.21
N LEU A 27 8.37 -4.65 4.84
CA LEU A 27 7.90 -3.63 5.77
C LEU A 27 6.60 -4.06 6.45
N LEU A 28 5.63 -4.55 5.67
CA LEU A 28 4.35 -5.03 6.18
C LEU A 28 4.51 -6.22 7.12
N GLN A 29 5.45 -7.13 6.83
CA GLN A 29 5.72 -8.31 7.67
C GLN A 29 6.48 -7.98 8.95
N ASN A 30 7.45 -7.07 8.91
CA ASN A 30 8.34 -6.79 10.05
C ASN A 30 7.79 -5.72 11.00
N LYS A 31 7.11 -4.71 10.46
CA LYS A 31 6.58 -3.60 11.26
C LYS A 31 5.10 -3.76 11.58
N THR A 32 4.38 -4.59 10.80
CA THR A 32 2.95 -4.87 10.97
C THR A 32 2.12 -3.62 11.27
N PRO A 33 2.23 -2.54 10.47
CA PRO A 33 1.46 -1.31 10.71
C PRO A 33 -0.05 -1.58 10.56
N ASP A 34 -0.87 -0.83 11.30
CA ASP A 34 -2.32 -0.95 11.26
C ASP A 34 -2.91 -0.31 10.01
N ILE A 35 -2.39 0.87 9.64
CA ILE A 35 -2.72 1.58 8.39
C ILE A 35 -1.44 1.84 7.60
N VAL A 36 -1.53 1.70 6.28
CA VAL A 36 -0.45 1.97 5.33
C VAL A 36 -0.95 2.91 4.25
N PHE A 37 -0.27 4.03 4.07
CA PHE A 37 -0.55 5.04 3.06
C PHE A 37 0.61 5.07 2.05
N LEU A 38 0.31 4.81 0.78
CA LEU A 38 1.28 4.75 -0.32
C LEU A 38 0.96 5.84 -1.34
N THR A 39 1.87 6.78 -1.57
CA THR A 39 1.74 7.85 -2.56
C THR A 39 2.72 7.68 -3.71
N GLU A 40 2.42 8.30 -4.85
CA GLU A 40 3.21 8.18 -6.08
C GLU A 40 3.40 6.71 -6.50
N THR A 41 2.35 5.91 -6.39
CA THR A 41 2.42 4.47 -6.73
C THR A 41 2.72 4.25 -8.21
N ARG A 42 2.29 5.20 -9.08
CA ARG A 42 2.39 5.17 -10.54
C ARG A 42 1.85 3.88 -11.15
N MET A 43 0.81 3.33 -10.52
CA MET A 43 0.18 2.08 -10.94
C MET A 43 -1.12 2.34 -11.68
N THR A 44 -1.36 1.55 -12.73
CA THR A 44 -2.67 1.48 -13.39
C THR A 44 -3.66 0.67 -12.56
N VAL A 45 -4.96 0.77 -12.88
CA VAL A 45 -6.03 -0.02 -12.23
C VAL A 45 -5.72 -1.52 -12.24
N VAL A 46 -5.25 -2.04 -13.39
CA VAL A 46 -4.89 -3.46 -13.55
C VAL A 46 -3.74 -3.85 -12.62
N GLN A 47 -2.70 -3.02 -12.55
CA GLN A 47 -1.56 -3.27 -11.68
C GLN A 47 -1.95 -3.22 -10.19
N MET A 48 -2.84 -2.29 -9.82
CA MET A 48 -3.36 -2.17 -8.47
C MET A 48 -4.18 -3.41 -8.06
N GLY A 49 -5.05 -3.93 -8.94
CA GLY A 49 -5.77 -5.17 -8.67
C GLY A 49 -4.82 -6.34 -8.35
N GLY A 50 -3.74 -6.48 -9.12
CA GLY A 50 -2.70 -7.48 -8.85
C GLY A 50 -1.90 -7.22 -7.56
N LEU A 51 -1.72 -5.95 -7.16
CA LEU A 51 -1.09 -5.59 -5.89
C LEU A 51 -1.93 -6.07 -4.72
N VAL A 52 -3.23 -5.74 -4.73
CA VAL A 52 -4.20 -6.12 -3.70
C VAL A 52 -4.21 -7.63 -3.50
N GLN A 53 -4.33 -8.39 -4.60
CA GLN A 53 -4.36 -9.85 -4.55
C GLN A 53 -3.08 -10.46 -3.95
N ARG A 54 -1.91 -9.86 -4.22
CA ARG A 54 -0.62 -10.36 -3.71
C ARG A 54 -0.33 -9.96 -2.26
N LEU A 55 -0.91 -8.85 -1.79
CA LEU A 55 -0.70 -8.38 -0.41
C LEU A 55 -1.61 -9.08 0.60
N GLY A 56 -2.75 -9.63 0.15
CA GLY A 56 -3.65 -10.39 1.03
C GLY A 56 -4.22 -9.56 2.19
N VAL A 57 -4.27 -8.24 2.04
CA VAL A 57 -4.80 -7.31 3.04
C VAL A 57 -6.33 -7.24 2.97
N VAL A 58 -6.98 -7.00 4.12
CA VAL A 58 -8.43 -7.08 4.25
C VAL A 58 -9.13 -5.77 3.85
N GLY A 59 -8.49 -4.63 4.07
CA GLY A 59 -8.96 -3.32 3.64
C GLY A 59 -8.01 -2.68 2.64
N VAL A 60 -8.52 -2.25 1.49
CA VAL A 60 -7.74 -1.51 0.51
C VAL A 60 -8.58 -0.50 -0.26
N LEU A 61 -8.02 0.68 -0.46
CA LEU A 61 -8.55 1.72 -1.34
C LEU A 61 -7.40 2.26 -2.17
N CYS A 62 -7.42 2.05 -3.48
CA CYS A 62 -6.43 2.64 -4.36
C CYS A 62 -7.08 3.59 -5.38
N VAL A 63 -6.36 4.68 -5.68
CA VAL A 63 -6.67 5.63 -6.74
C VAL A 63 -5.58 5.50 -7.80
N PRO A 64 -5.89 5.04 -9.04
CA PRO A 64 -4.88 4.82 -10.07
C PRO A 64 -4.18 6.12 -10.47
N HIS A 65 -2.99 5.97 -11.06
CA HIS A 65 -2.31 7.07 -11.72
C HIS A 65 -3.03 7.46 -13.02
N GLU A 66 -3.37 8.73 -13.16
CA GLU A 66 -3.75 9.40 -14.41
C GLU A 66 -2.58 10.25 -14.90
N PRO A 67 -2.55 10.75 -16.16
CA PRO A 67 -1.40 11.46 -16.73
C PRO A 67 -0.80 12.59 -15.87
N PHE A 68 -1.57 13.15 -14.94
CA PHE A 68 -1.17 14.23 -14.02
C PHE A 68 -1.25 13.85 -12.54
N SER A 69 -1.47 12.57 -12.19
CA SER A 69 -1.62 12.14 -10.80
C SER A 69 -0.71 10.97 -10.46
N GLY A 70 0.06 11.06 -9.37
CA GLY A 70 1.02 10.01 -8.97
C GLY A 70 0.40 8.66 -8.60
N GLY A 71 -0.92 8.60 -8.35
CA GLY A 71 -1.62 7.43 -7.84
C GLY A 71 -1.39 7.19 -6.35
N LEU A 72 -2.40 6.66 -5.67
CA LEU A 72 -2.46 6.49 -4.21
C LEU A 72 -2.95 5.08 -3.86
N CYS A 73 -2.49 4.51 -2.75
CA CYS A 73 -3.21 3.41 -2.13
C CYS A 73 -3.16 3.46 -0.59
N ILE A 74 -4.29 3.16 0.05
CA ILE A 74 -4.45 3.02 1.49
C ILE A 74 -4.77 1.56 1.78
N LEU A 75 -4.07 0.95 2.73
CA LEU A 75 -4.30 -0.41 3.18
C LEU A 75 -4.50 -0.41 4.70
N TRP A 76 -5.39 -1.26 5.20
CA TRP A 76 -5.63 -1.37 6.64
C TRP A 76 -5.96 -2.80 7.07
N LYS A 77 -5.67 -3.10 8.33
CA LYS A 77 -6.03 -4.37 8.97
C LYS A 77 -7.54 -4.46 9.23
N PRO A 78 -8.12 -5.67 9.29
CA PRO A 78 -9.49 -5.85 9.72
C PRO A 78 -9.67 -5.45 11.19
N GLY A 79 -10.81 -4.87 11.54
CA GLY A 79 -11.15 -4.53 12.92
C GLY A 79 -10.50 -3.26 13.45
N LEU A 80 -9.87 -2.47 12.56
CA LEU A 80 -9.65 -1.02 12.78
C LEU A 80 -10.95 -0.25 12.64
#